data_AF-A0A9P8N1B3-F1
#
_entry.id   AF-A0A9P8N1B3-F1
#
_cell.length_a   1.000
_cell.length_b   1.000
_cell.length_c   1.000
_cell.angle_alpha   90.00
_cell.angle_beta   90.00
_cell.angle_gamma   90.00
#
_symmetry.space_group_name_H-M   'P 1'
#
loop_
_entity.id
_entity.type
_entity.pdbx_description
1 polymer ?
#
loop_
_entity_poly.entity_id
_entity_poly.type
_entity_poly.pdbx_seq_one_letter_code
_entity_poly.pdbx_strand_id
1 'polypeptide(L)'
;MPLPGWALLAVLDLAAAAAAQLRVQCSFVGFADASESHPMAYTAKCSRSSGDPVEVCSQLNLEHCLSNHDGELRPPTDGNKSPGFKGTCASCHVDGEGWKLYCQCKRLNLSINYTSVELGKAYWVQTSLIVRADKIRPDTTYTENIIVVQDGLLTCSGTVGEELSECPVTRLGRPTDRARFEA
;
A
#
# COMPACT_ATOMS: atom_id res chain seq x y z
N MET A 1 -27.23 37.96 36.87
CA MET A 1 -25.95 37.26 37.16
C MET A 1 -25.63 36.35 35.98
N PRO A 2 -24.35 36.23 35.59
CA PRO A 2 -23.91 35.87 34.24
C PRO A 2 -23.85 34.36 33.97
N LEU A 3 -23.98 33.99 32.68
CA LEU A 3 -23.55 32.72 32.03
C LEU A 3 -21.99 32.68 31.93
N PRO A 4 -21.31 31.63 31.38
CA PRO A 4 -21.75 30.37 30.76
C PRO A 4 -20.90 29.14 31.19
N GLY A 5 -21.11 27.97 30.58
CA GLY A 5 -20.15 26.87 30.72
C GLY A 5 -20.50 25.62 29.94
N TRP A 6 -20.68 25.74 28.62
CA TRP A 6 -20.78 24.59 27.72
C TRP A 6 -19.49 23.78 27.74
N ALA A 7 -19.53 22.54 28.22
CA ALA A 7 -18.47 21.57 28.00
C ALA A 7 -18.79 20.79 26.71
N LEU A 8 -18.32 21.33 25.59
CA LEU A 8 -18.13 20.57 24.35
C LEU A 8 -17.09 19.48 24.61
N LEU A 9 -17.55 18.24 24.76
CA LEU A 9 -16.68 17.06 24.66
C LEU A 9 -16.38 16.86 23.17
N ALA A 10 -15.28 17.45 22.72
CA ALA A 10 -14.64 17.09 21.46
C ALA A 10 -14.03 15.69 21.62
N VAL A 11 -14.80 14.65 21.28
CA VAL A 11 -14.25 13.32 21.00
C VAL A 11 -13.56 13.44 19.64
N LEU A 12 -12.24 13.65 19.65
CA LEU A 12 -11.44 13.64 18.44
C LEU A 12 -11.47 12.22 17.85
N ASP A 13 -12.05 12.10 16.65
CA ASP A 13 -11.95 10.94 15.77
C ASP A 13 -10.48 10.66 15.43
N LEU A 14 -9.87 9.74 16.18
CA LEU A 14 -8.49 9.28 15.97
C LEU A 14 -8.40 8.07 15.01
N ALA A 15 -9.24 8.03 13.97
CA ALA A 15 -9.31 6.87 13.06
C ALA A 15 -8.83 7.16 11.62
N ALA A 16 -8.45 8.40 11.29
CA ALA A 16 -8.06 8.80 9.93
C ALA A 16 -6.53 8.91 9.71
N ALA A 17 -5.71 8.67 10.73
CA ALA A 17 -4.30 9.06 10.70
C ALA A 17 -3.38 8.14 9.87
N ALA A 18 -3.82 6.95 9.46
CA ALA A 18 -2.93 5.95 8.84
C ALA A 18 -2.90 6.03 7.30
N ALA A 19 -4.04 6.21 6.63
CA ALA A 19 -4.10 6.22 5.15
C ALA A 19 -3.42 7.45 4.50
N ALA A 20 -3.16 8.50 5.29
CA ALA A 20 -2.41 9.66 4.85
C ALA A 20 -0.89 9.47 4.97
N GLN A 21 -0.39 8.45 5.69
CA GLN A 21 1.02 8.37 6.06
C GLN A 21 1.93 8.17 4.85
N LEU A 22 1.59 7.27 3.93
CA LEU A 22 2.43 7.01 2.75
C LEU A 22 2.56 8.26 1.86
N ARG A 23 1.44 8.97 1.62
CA ARG A 23 1.42 10.19 0.80
C ARG A 23 2.06 11.40 1.46
N VAL A 24 2.02 11.46 2.79
CA VAL A 24 2.54 12.60 3.56
C VAL A 24 4.02 12.43 3.87
N GLN A 25 4.47 11.19 4.10
CA GLN A 25 5.82 10.91 4.60
C GLN A 25 6.77 10.42 3.51
N CYS A 26 6.27 9.99 2.34
CA CYS A 26 7.11 9.41 1.31
C CYS A 26 6.91 10.07 -0.05
N SER A 27 7.99 10.08 -0.84
CA SER A 27 7.99 10.39 -2.26
C SER A 27 8.28 9.12 -3.06
N PHE A 28 7.43 8.82 -4.03
CA PHE A 28 7.63 7.66 -4.90
C PHE A 28 8.88 7.81 -5.73
N VAL A 29 9.74 6.79 -5.68
CA VAL A 29 10.97 6.74 -6.48
C VAL A 29 10.74 5.86 -7.68
N GLY A 30 10.29 4.62 -7.49
CA GLY A 30 10.18 3.71 -8.61
C GLY A 30 9.54 2.39 -8.29
N PHE A 31 9.20 1.68 -9.36
CA PHE A 31 8.65 0.34 -9.31
C PHE A 31 9.41 -0.54 -10.30
N ALA A 32 9.90 -1.67 -9.83
CA ALA A 32 10.45 -2.72 -10.66
C ALA A 32 9.43 -3.86 -10.75
N ASP A 33 8.96 -4.13 -11.96
CA ASP A 33 8.14 -5.32 -12.22
C ASP A 33 8.97 -6.56 -11.91
N ALA A 34 8.31 -7.58 -11.36
CA ALA A 34 8.96 -8.83 -11.07
C ALA A 34 9.37 -9.52 -12.38
N SER A 35 10.65 -9.81 -12.50
CA SER A 35 11.18 -10.76 -13.48
C SER A 35 11.44 -12.10 -12.79
N GLU A 36 11.79 -13.14 -13.55
CA GLU A 36 12.23 -14.42 -12.95
C GLU A 36 13.40 -14.22 -11.98
N SER A 37 14.24 -13.20 -12.19
CA SER A 37 15.44 -12.93 -11.39
C SER A 37 15.28 -11.80 -10.35
N HIS A 38 14.18 -11.04 -10.33
CA HIS A 38 14.00 -9.93 -9.40
C HIS A 38 12.59 -9.90 -8.76
N PRO A 39 12.49 -9.64 -7.45
CA PRO A 39 11.21 -9.48 -6.78
C PRO A 39 10.47 -8.22 -7.26
N MET A 40 9.16 -8.18 -7.03
CA MET A 40 8.35 -7.01 -7.38
C MET A 40 8.61 -5.89 -6.35
N ALA A 41 9.47 -4.94 -6.70
CA ALA A 41 10.00 -3.98 -5.75
C ALA A 41 9.37 -2.59 -5.93
N TYR A 42 8.75 -2.09 -4.86
CA TYR A 42 8.28 -0.71 -4.74
C TYR A 42 9.29 0.09 -3.92
N THR A 43 9.80 1.18 -4.47
CA THR A 43 10.80 2.02 -3.81
C THR A 43 10.25 3.42 -3.58
N ALA A 44 10.37 3.91 -2.35
CA ALA A 44 10.02 5.27 -1.99
C ALA A 44 11.07 5.86 -1.05
N LYS A 45 11.17 7.19 -1.06
CA LYS A 45 12.02 7.93 -0.14
C LYS A 45 11.14 8.54 0.95
N CYS A 46 11.36 8.14 2.19
CA CYS A 46 10.47 8.44 3.30
C CYS A 46 11.18 9.20 4.44
N SER A 47 10.49 10.15 5.05
CA SER A 47 10.97 10.88 6.21
C SER A 47 10.90 10.03 7.48
N ARG A 48 11.93 10.08 8.33
CA ARG A 48 11.86 9.53 9.69
C ARG A 48 11.00 10.41 10.59
N SER A 49 10.34 9.80 11.57
CA SER A 49 9.41 10.51 12.48
C SER A 49 10.09 11.27 13.61
N SER A 50 11.39 11.09 13.84
CA SER A 50 12.12 11.68 14.98
C SER A 50 13.26 12.60 14.53
N GLY A 51 13.04 13.92 14.59
CA GLY A 51 14.06 14.96 14.84
C GLY A 51 15.26 15.13 13.90
N ASP A 52 15.59 14.14 13.07
CA ASP A 52 16.77 14.10 12.20
C ASP A 52 16.35 14.22 10.73
N PRO A 53 17.01 15.08 9.93
CA PRO A 53 16.80 15.13 8.50
C PRO A 53 17.60 14.00 7.84
N VAL A 54 17.11 12.77 7.96
CA VAL A 54 17.59 11.67 7.12
C VAL A 54 16.37 11.04 6.48
N GLU A 55 16.04 11.52 5.29
CA GLU A 55 15.15 10.80 4.40
C GLU A 55 15.77 9.44 4.07
N VAL A 56 15.04 8.37 4.35
CA VAL A 56 15.48 7.00 4.11
C VAL A 56 14.95 6.55 2.76
N CYS A 57 15.82 5.95 1.95
CA CYS A 57 15.33 5.23 0.79
C CYS A 57 14.90 3.83 1.21
N SER A 58 13.62 3.51 1.07
CA SER A 58 13.10 2.21 1.44
C SER A 58 12.53 1.47 0.22
N GLN A 59 12.91 0.20 0.10
CA GLN A 59 12.42 -0.70 -0.94
C GLN A 59 11.62 -1.84 -0.31
N LEU A 60 10.38 -2.00 -0.74
CA LEU A 60 9.45 -3.02 -0.27
C LEU A 60 9.15 -4.02 -1.39
N ASN A 61 9.26 -5.31 -1.10
CA ASN A 61 8.73 -6.36 -1.98
C ASN A 61 7.21 -6.46 -1.80
N LEU A 62 6.45 -6.15 -2.85
CA LEU A 62 4.98 -6.16 -2.80
C LEU A 62 4.36 -7.55 -2.91
N GLU A 63 5.12 -8.57 -3.29
CA GLU A 63 4.59 -9.92 -3.57
C GLU A 63 3.73 -10.49 -2.45
N HIS A 64 4.08 -10.21 -1.19
CA HIS A 64 3.36 -10.69 -0.01
C HIS A 64 2.41 -9.66 0.61
N CYS A 65 2.39 -8.43 0.10
CA CYS A 65 1.50 -7.37 0.59
C CYS A 65 0.09 -7.47 -0.01
N LEU A 66 -0.07 -8.24 -1.08
CA LEU A 66 -1.31 -8.35 -1.86
C LEU A 66 -1.53 -9.78 -2.32
N SER A 67 -2.80 -10.08 -2.57
CA SER A 67 -3.22 -11.36 -3.12
C SER A 67 -4.31 -11.17 -4.17
N ASN A 68 -4.42 -12.15 -5.07
CA ASN A 68 -5.42 -12.15 -6.13
C ASN A 68 -6.66 -12.93 -5.69
N HIS A 69 -7.78 -12.24 -5.55
CA HIS A 69 -9.09 -12.79 -5.25
C HIS A 69 -9.97 -12.75 -6.50
N ASP A 70 -9.97 -13.85 -7.26
CA ASP A 70 -10.77 -14.01 -8.50
C ASP A 70 -10.61 -12.86 -9.51
N GLY A 71 -9.38 -12.41 -9.73
CA GLY A 71 -9.04 -11.32 -10.63
C GLY A 71 -9.03 -9.94 -9.98
N GLU A 72 -9.22 -9.84 -8.66
CA GLU A 72 -9.13 -8.58 -7.91
C GLU A 72 -7.94 -8.58 -6.95
N LEU A 73 -7.16 -7.49 -6.96
CA LEU A 73 -6.09 -7.30 -5.97
C LEU A 73 -6.66 -6.82 -4.65
N ARG A 74 -6.35 -7.54 -3.56
CA ARG A 74 -6.76 -7.18 -2.20
C ARG A 74 -5.64 -7.48 -1.20
N PRO A 75 -5.63 -6.80 -0.04
CA PRO A 75 -4.80 -7.24 1.09
C PRO A 75 -5.09 -8.70 1.44
N PRO A 76 -4.10 -9.48 1.89
CA PRO A 76 -4.30 -10.84 2.38
C PRO A 76 -5.35 -10.86 3.51
N THR A 77 -6.42 -11.62 3.37
CA THR A 77 -7.52 -11.69 4.35
C THR A 77 -7.23 -12.59 5.56
N ASP A 78 -6.21 -13.44 5.48
CA ASP A 78 -5.86 -14.38 6.53
C ASP A 78 -4.39 -14.17 6.92
N GLY A 79 -4.08 -14.20 8.22
CA GLY A 79 -2.70 -14.22 8.72
C GLY A 79 -1.92 -15.49 8.36
N ASN A 80 -2.55 -16.42 7.64
CA ASN A 80 -1.88 -17.49 6.93
C ASN A 80 -1.36 -16.98 5.58
N LYS A 81 -0.20 -17.48 5.15
CA LYS A 81 0.46 -17.13 3.88
C LYS A 81 -0.47 -17.36 2.67
N SER A 82 -1.39 -16.46 2.40
CA SER A 82 -2.09 -16.41 1.12
C SER A 82 -1.02 -16.29 0.04
N PRO A 83 -1.08 -17.12 -1.00
CA PRO A 83 -0.12 -17.04 -2.08
C PRO A 83 -0.14 -15.61 -2.65
N GLY A 84 1.04 -15.02 -2.80
CA GLY A 84 1.20 -13.69 -3.35
C GLY A 84 0.57 -13.59 -4.73
N PHE A 85 0.16 -12.39 -5.13
CA PHE A 85 -0.51 -12.18 -6.41
C PHE A 85 0.37 -12.46 -7.65
N LYS A 86 1.71 -12.38 -7.51
CA LYS A 86 2.70 -12.51 -8.61
C LYS A 86 2.50 -13.75 -9.49
N GLY A 87 2.18 -14.91 -8.91
CA GLY A 87 1.98 -16.14 -9.68
C GLY A 87 0.72 -16.15 -10.56
N THR A 88 -0.19 -15.21 -10.36
CA THR A 88 -1.49 -15.16 -11.04
C THR A 88 -1.81 -13.81 -11.67
N CYS A 89 -0.93 -12.83 -11.51
CA CYS A 89 -1.05 -11.50 -12.06
C CYS A 89 0.21 -11.13 -12.83
N ALA A 90 0.03 -10.52 -13.99
CA ALA A 90 1.09 -10.09 -14.89
C ALA A 90 0.92 -8.61 -15.28
N SER A 91 1.93 -8.07 -15.97
CA SER A 91 1.93 -6.70 -16.52
C SER A 91 1.64 -5.64 -15.46
N CYS A 92 2.28 -5.80 -14.29
CA CYS A 92 2.05 -4.93 -13.17
C CYS A 92 2.83 -3.62 -13.32
N HIS A 93 2.22 -2.51 -12.99
CA HIS A 93 2.87 -1.20 -12.98
C HIS A 93 2.21 -0.28 -11.97
N VAL A 94 2.97 0.68 -11.47
CA VAL A 94 2.47 1.75 -10.60
C VAL A 94 2.27 3.00 -11.44
N ASP A 95 1.26 3.81 -11.10
CA ASP A 95 1.06 5.10 -11.73
C ASP A 95 2.23 6.07 -11.51
N GLY A 96 2.24 7.17 -12.26
CA GLY A 96 3.31 8.18 -12.17
C GLY A 96 3.40 8.87 -10.80
N GLU A 97 2.33 8.82 -10.00
CA GLU A 97 2.32 9.36 -8.64
C GLU A 97 2.76 8.34 -7.57
N GLY A 98 2.81 7.05 -7.89
CA GLY A 98 3.28 6.03 -6.95
C GLY A 98 2.23 5.47 -5.99
N TRP A 99 0.95 5.75 -6.21
CA TRP A 99 -0.12 5.45 -5.25
C TRP A 99 -0.99 4.28 -5.66
N LYS A 100 -1.02 3.95 -6.93
CA LYS A 100 -1.93 2.95 -7.46
C LYS A 100 -1.20 1.91 -8.27
N LEU A 101 -1.30 0.66 -7.85
CA LEU A 101 -0.78 -0.49 -8.57
C LEU A 101 -1.87 -1.03 -9.49
N TYR A 102 -1.51 -1.23 -10.75
CA TYR A 102 -2.34 -1.84 -11.79
C TYR A 102 -1.74 -3.17 -12.20
N CYS A 103 -2.57 -4.19 -12.38
CA CYS A 103 -2.14 -5.50 -12.85
C CYS A 103 -3.22 -6.17 -13.71
N GLN A 104 -2.80 -7.14 -14.51
CA GLN A 104 -3.68 -8.09 -15.20
C GLN A 104 -3.72 -9.39 -14.39
N CYS A 105 -4.82 -9.65 -13.70
CA CYS A 105 -4.96 -10.79 -12.79
C CYS A 105 -5.88 -11.86 -13.37
N LYS A 106 -5.48 -13.12 -13.23
CA LYS A 106 -6.24 -14.29 -13.68
C LYS A 106 -7.37 -14.58 -12.71
N ARG A 107 -8.59 -14.75 -13.24
CA ARG A 107 -9.77 -15.22 -12.52
C ARG A 107 -9.74 -16.75 -12.36
N LEU A 108 -10.60 -17.30 -11.49
CA LEU A 108 -10.76 -18.74 -11.30
C LEU A 108 -11.24 -19.45 -12.58
N ASN A 109 -12.01 -18.76 -13.42
CA ASN A 109 -12.45 -19.25 -14.74
C ASN A 109 -11.37 -19.11 -15.83
N LEU A 110 -10.13 -18.80 -15.46
CA LEU A 110 -8.97 -18.57 -16.33
C LEU A 110 -9.03 -17.32 -17.21
N SER A 111 -10.08 -16.50 -17.14
CA SER A 111 -10.12 -15.21 -17.83
C SER A 111 -9.21 -14.19 -17.15
N ILE A 112 -8.84 -13.14 -17.88
CA ILE A 112 -8.00 -12.06 -17.35
C ILE A 112 -8.88 -10.86 -16.97
N ASN A 113 -8.64 -10.31 -15.79
CA ASN A 113 -9.23 -9.08 -15.31
C ASN A 113 -8.17 -7.98 -15.18
N TYR A 114 -8.48 -6.77 -15.63
CA TYR A 114 -7.66 -5.60 -15.35
C TYR A 114 -8.12 -5.01 -14.02
N THR A 115 -7.24 -5.00 -13.02
CA THR A 115 -7.56 -4.56 -11.67
C THR A 115 -6.53 -3.56 -11.16
N SER A 116 -6.91 -2.82 -10.13
CA SER A 116 -6.05 -1.81 -9.52
C SER A 116 -6.32 -1.67 -8.03
N VAL A 117 -5.29 -1.31 -7.27
CA VAL A 117 -5.35 -1.19 -5.82
C VAL A 117 -4.58 0.05 -5.36
N GLU A 118 -5.12 0.78 -4.38
CA GLU A 118 -4.48 1.98 -3.83
C GLU A 118 -3.58 1.60 -2.65
N LEU A 119 -2.26 1.74 -2.82
CA LEU A 119 -1.24 1.23 -1.89
C LEU A 119 -1.24 1.92 -0.52
N GLY A 120 -1.64 3.19 -0.47
CA GLY A 120 -1.74 3.97 0.77
C GLY A 120 -3.14 3.98 1.39
N LYS A 121 -4.12 3.31 0.80
CA LYS A 121 -5.50 3.37 1.27
C LYS A 121 -5.74 2.38 2.41
N ALA A 122 -6.48 2.85 3.41
CA ALA A 122 -7.03 2.01 4.45
C ALA A 122 -8.17 1.13 3.89
N TYR A 123 -8.06 -0.18 4.08
CA TYR A 123 -9.12 -1.15 3.81
C TYR A 123 -9.85 -1.48 5.11
N TRP A 124 -11.18 -1.51 5.04
CA TRP A 124 -12.01 -1.96 6.15
C TRP A 124 -11.99 -3.49 6.18
N VAL A 125 -11.33 -4.05 7.21
CA VAL A 125 -11.42 -5.48 7.47
C VAL A 125 -12.55 -5.72 8.46
N GLN A 126 -13.55 -6.49 8.05
CA GLN A 126 -14.64 -6.91 8.93
C GLN A 126 -14.33 -8.30 9.48
N THR A 127 -13.74 -8.36 10.68
CA THR A 127 -13.53 -9.62 11.40
C THR A 127 -14.86 -10.12 11.94
N SER A 128 -15.35 -11.25 11.43
CA SER A 128 -16.58 -11.89 11.92
C SER A 128 -16.42 -12.26 13.40
N LEU A 129 -17.30 -11.72 14.25
CA LEU A 129 -17.32 -11.94 15.70
C LEU A 129 -17.50 -13.43 16.07
N ILE A 130 -16.66 -13.92 16.98
CA ILE A 130 -16.90 -15.16 17.72
C ILE A 130 -18.06 -14.92 18.69
N VAL A 131 -19.15 -15.68 18.54
CA VAL A 131 -20.31 -15.65 19.44
C VAL A 131 -19.90 -16.18 20.81
N ARG A 132 -19.82 -15.30 21.82
CA ARG A 132 -19.91 -15.68 23.24
C ARG A 132 -21.15 -15.04 23.86
N ALA A 133 -21.96 -15.86 24.51
CA ALA A 133 -23.39 -15.68 24.75
C ALA A 133 -23.85 -14.51 25.65
N ASP A 134 -23.01 -13.56 26.06
CA ASP A 134 -23.42 -12.59 27.10
C ASP A 134 -23.03 -11.11 26.90
N LYS A 135 -22.49 -10.70 25.75
CA LYS A 135 -22.33 -9.27 25.46
C LYS A 135 -22.10 -8.99 23.98
N ILE A 136 -23.11 -8.42 23.31
CA ILE A 136 -22.98 -7.84 21.98
C ILE A 136 -22.25 -6.49 22.16
N ARG A 137 -20.93 -6.47 21.99
CA ARG A 137 -20.17 -5.23 21.73
C ARG A 137 -19.97 -5.10 20.21
N PRO A 138 -20.18 -3.91 19.63
CA PRO A 138 -20.00 -3.71 18.20
C PRO A 138 -18.56 -3.99 17.78
N ASP A 139 -18.47 -4.84 16.77
CA ASP A 139 -17.52 -4.93 15.66
C ASP A 139 -16.43 -3.84 15.67
N THR A 140 -15.22 -4.18 16.11
CA THR A 140 -14.04 -3.35 15.88
C THR A 140 -13.66 -3.48 14.40
N THR A 141 -14.16 -2.57 13.58
CA THR A 141 -13.64 -2.33 12.23
C THR A 141 -12.23 -1.77 12.34
N TYR A 142 -11.24 -2.52 11.86
CA TYR A 142 -9.87 -2.04 11.75
C TYR A 142 -9.59 -1.62 10.30
N THR A 143 -8.91 -0.47 10.17
CA THR A 143 -8.36 0.01 8.91
C THR A 143 -6.95 -0.55 8.75
N GLU A 144 -6.78 -1.50 7.82
CA GLU A 144 -5.45 -1.96 7.44
C GLU A 144 -5.02 -1.23 6.17
N ASN A 145 -3.90 -0.50 6.23
CA ASN A 145 -3.25 0.00 5.02
C ASN A 145 -2.43 -1.14 4.41
N ILE A 146 -2.36 -1.19 3.08
CA ILE A 146 -1.48 -2.14 2.39
C ILE A 146 -0.02 -1.83 2.71
N ILE A 147 0.37 -0.56 2.62
CA ILE A 147 1.71 -0.10 2.97
C ILE A 147 1.63 0.87 4.15
N VAL A 148 2.43 0.62 5.17
CA VAL A 148 2.61 1.46 6.36
C VAL A 148 4.06 1.92 6.43
N VAL A 149 4.27 3.17 6.82
CA VAL A 149 5.62 3.74 7.02
C VAL A 149 5.96 3.64 8.50
N GLN A 150 7.07 2.97 8.82
CA GLN A 150 7.60 2.85 10.18
C GLN A 150 9.06 3.30 10.19
N ASP A 151 9.32 4.45 10.82
CA ASP A 151 10.67 5.05 10.88
C ASP A 151 11.37 5.19 9.52
N GLY A 152 10.62 5.66 8.52
CA GLY A 152 11.11 5.81 7.14
C GLY A 152 11.20 4.49 6.35
N LEU A 153 10.93 3.34 6.96
CA LEU A 153 10.84 2.06 6.27
C LEU A 153 9.40 1.75 5.85
N LEU A 154 9.24 1.26 4.62
CA LEU A 154 7.97 0.75 4.12
C LEU A 154 7.72 -0.64 4.69
N THR A 155 6.49 -0.93 5.11
CA THR A 155 6.10 -2.22 5.72
C THR A 155 4.72 -2.63 5.23
N CYS A 156 4.46 -3.93 5.19
CA CYS A 156 3.14 -4.51 4.93
C CYS A 156 2.94 -5.80 5.72
N SER A 157 1.74 -6.40 5.63
CA SER A 157 1.29 -7.56 6.44
C SER A 157 2.21 -8.78 6.43
N GLY A 158 3.14 -8.91 5.48
CA GLY A 158 4.10 -10.02 5.41
C GLY A 158 5.54 -9.63 5.08
N THR A 159 5.88 -8.35 4.99
CA THR A 159 7.22 -7.92 4.56
C THR A 159 7.58 -6.56 5.15
N VAL A 160 8.83 -6.44 5.59
CA VAL A 160 9.46 -5.18 5.98
C VAL A 160 10.41 -4.80 4.85
N GLY A 161 10.34 -3.55 4.42
CA GLY A 161 11.20 -3.00 3.39
C GLY A 161 12.62 -2.81 3.88
N GLU A 162 13.55 -2.83 2.94
CA GLU A 162 14.97 -2.66 3.20
C GLU A 162 15.37 -1.19 3.04
N GLU A 163 16.30 -0.72 3.87
CA GLU A 163 16.95 0.58 3.71
C GLU A 163 18.04 0.48 2.64
N LEU A 164 17.90 1.27 1.58
CA LEU A 164 18.92 1.41 0.55
C LEU A 164 19.84 2.58 0.91
N SER A 165 21.13 2.41 0.67
CA SER A 165 22.12 3.48 0.86
C SER A 165 21.86 4.68 -0.06
N GLU A 166 21.28 4.44 -1.24
CA GLU A 166 20.92 5.46 -2.22
C GLU A 166 19.63 5.07 -2.94
N CYS A 167 18.81 6.05 -3.30
CA CYS A 167 17.63 5.79 -4.11
C CYS A 167 18.02 5.54 -5.57
N PRO A 168 17.55 4.44 -6.19
CA PRO A 168 17.75 4.23 -7.61
C PRO A 168 17.12 5.40 -8.36
N VAL A 169 17.90 6.07 -9.20
CA VAL A 169 17.38 7.14 -10.06
C VAL A 169 16.52 6.50 -11.13
N THR A 170 15.21 6.51 -10.95
CA THR A 170 14.29 6.21 -12.04
C THR A 170 14.42 7.32 -13.08
N ARG A 171 14.92 6.96 -14.26
CA ARG A 171 14.74 7.78 -15.46
C ARG A 171 13.27 7.73 -15.90
N LEU A 172 12.36 8.23 -15.08
CA LEU A 172 11.01 8.58 -15.51
C LEU A 172 11.06 9.95 -16.21
N GLY A 173 11.78 10.00 -17.33
CA GLY A 173 11.64 11.09 -18.28
C GLY A 173 10.35 10.89 -19.08
N ARG A 174 9.67 11.99 -19.45
CA ARG A 174 8.64 11.95 -20.52
C ARG A 174 9.22 11.15 -21.71
N PRO A 175 8.41 10.31 -22.39
CA PRO A 175 8.83 9.80 -23.69
C PRO A 175 9.25 11.01 -24.53
N THR A 176 10.50 11.05 -24.98
CA THR A 176 10.91 12.07 -25.94
C THR A 176 10.11 11.79 -27.21
N ASP A 177 9.10 12.60 -27.49
CA ASP A 177 8.49 12.73 -28.81
C ASP A 177 9.57 13.23 -29.78
N ARG A 178 10.39 12.31 -30.28
CA ARG A 178 11.26 12.56 -31.44
C ARG A 178 11.89 11.27 -31.96
N ALA A 179 11.24 10.67 -32.95
CA ALA A 179 11.65 10.78 -34.36
C ALA A 179 11.14 9.58 -35.16
N ARG A 180 10.05 9.80 -35.88
CA ARG A 180 9.92 9.56 -37.32
C ARG A 180 11.08 8.74 -37.92
N PHE A 181 10.91 7.42 -38.00
CA PHE A 181 11.51 6.65 -39.09
C PHE A 181 10.50 6.60 -40.23
N GLU A 182 10.54 7.65 -41.05
CA GLU A 182 10.28 7.49 -42.48
C GLU A 182 11.50 6.78 -43.07
N ALA A 183 11.30 5.57 -43.57
CA ALA A 183 11.99 4.98 -44.71
C ALA A 183 11.14 3.81 -45.24
#